data_AF-A0A8H6LVW4-F1
#
_entry.id   AF-A0A8H6LVW4-F1
#
_cell.length_a   1.000
_cell.length_b   1.000
_cell.length_c   1.000
_cell.angle_alpha   90.00
_cell.angle_beta   90.00
_cell.angle_gamma   90.00
#
_symmetry.space_group_name_H-M   'P 1'
#
loop_
_entity.id
_entity.type
_entity.pdbx_description
1 polymer ?
#
loop_
_entity_poly.entity_id
_entity_poly.type
_entity_poly.pdbx_seq_one_letter_code
_entity_poly.pdbx_strand_id
1 'polypeptide(L)'
;DIKTQMPIWYHAGAKTKLKSIYGDKWGVCQRETHHILTVDDMLNHTARLRATGCSLRKNCKCSNCKLDREKGCENPTKCRRNGMKKLDNLTEAWDPRIHTP
;
A
#
# COMPACT_ATOMS: atom_id res chain seq x y z
N ASP A 1 2.76 -16.74 6.03
CA ASP A 1 3.43 -16.12 7.18
C ASP A 1 2.36 -15.36 7.97
N ILE A 2 2.37 -15.41 9.30
CA ILE A 2 1.42 -14.67 10.15
C ILE A 2 1.54 -13.15 9.90
N LYS A 3 2.75 -12.65 9.60
CA LYS A 3 2.99 -11.21 9.35
C LYS A 3 2.14 -10.66 8.22
N THR A 4 1.88 -11.44 7.16
CA THR A 4 1.13 -10.98 6.00
C THR A 4 -0.38 -10.91 6.25
N GLN A 5 -0.89 -11.72 7.18
CA GLN A 5 -2.32 -11.78 7.53
C GLN A 5 -2.74 -10.69 8.53
N MET A 6 -1.78 -10.01 9.16
CA MET A 6 -2.08 -8.98 10.15
C MET A 6 -2.76 -7.76 9.51
N PRO A 7 -3.69 -7.10 10.22
CA PRO A 7 -4.27 -5.84 9.76
C PRO A 7 -3.21 -4.76 9.57
N ILE A 8 -3.16 -4.12 8.40
CA ILE A 8 -2.18 -3.05 8.13
C ILE A 8 -2.55 -1.75 8.86
N TRP A 9 -3.84 -1.55 9.14
CA TRP A 9 -4.35 -0.40 9.87
C TRP A 9 -4.24 -0.66 11.37
N TYR A 10 -3.56 0.24 12.08
CA TYR A 10 -3.29 0.09 13.52
C TYR A 10 -2.43 -1.13 13.88
N HIS A 11 -1.53 -1.53 12.97
CA HIS A 11 -0.64 -2.67 13.13
C HIS A 11 0.21 -2.58 14.42
N ALA A 12 0.30 -3.67 15.19
CA ALA A 12 1.01 -3.72 16.48
C ALA A 12 2.51 -3.39 16.35
N GLY A 13 3.13 -3.80 15.24
CA GLY A 13 4.52 -3.51 14.91
C GLY A 13 4.81 -2.13 14.30
N ALA A 14 3.93 -1.14 14.43
CA ALA A 14 4.13 0.20 13.85
C ALA A 14 5.18 1.03 14.63
N LYS A 15 6.19 1.58 13.93
CA LYS A 15 7.27 2.42 14.49
C LYS A 15 6.74 3.73 15.10
N THR A 16 5.72 4.34 14.48
CA THR A 16 5.13 5.61 14.93
C THR A 16 3.63 5.48 15.18
N LYS A 17 3.09 6.24 16.14
CA LYS A 17 1.66 6.24 16.47
C LYS A 17 0.84 6.70 15.26
N LEU A 18 -0.13 5.87 14.89
CA LEU A 18 -0.70 5.74 13.55
C LEU A 18 -1.61 6.90 13.08
N LYS A 19 -2.21 7.70 13.97
CA LYS A 19 -3.38 8.54 13.62
C LYS A 19 -3.19 9.47 12.41
N SER A 20 -2.00 10.05 12.22
CA SER A 20 -1.77 11.04 11.14
C SER A 20 -1.44 10.39 9.78
N ILE A 21 -0.68 9.29 9.76
CA ILE A 21 -0.12 8.74 8.51
C ILE A 21 -1.11 7.90 7.69
N TYR A 22 -2.21 7.42 8.29
CA TYR A 22 -3.26 6.64 7.62
C TYR A 22 -4.54 7.44 7.34
N GLY A 23 -4.67 8.64 7.90
CA GLY A 23 -5.82 9.53 7.70
C GLY A 23 -5.71 10.41 6.46
N ASP A 24 -4.59 10.34 5.72
CA ASP A 24 -4.44 11.09 4.49
C ASP A 24 -5.35 10.57 3.37
N LYS A 25 -5.56 11.38 2.32
CA LYS A 25 -6.46 11.01 1.22
C LYS A 25 -6.09 9.68 0.55
N TRP A 26 -4.81 9.31 0.58
CA TRP A 26 -4.34 8.03 0.05
C TRP A 26 -4.71 6.87 0.96
N GLY A 27 -4.61 7.03 2.28
CA GLY A 27 -5.08 6.06 3.24
C GLY A 27 -6.59 5.82 3.14
N VAL A 28 -7.37 6.89 2.93
CA VAL A 28 -8.82 6.78 2.63
C VAL A 28 -9.04 5.96 1.35
N CYS A 29 -8.40 6.33 0.24
CA CYS A 29 -8.51 5.61 -1.03
C CYS A 29 -8.07 4.13 -0.93
N GLN A 30 -7.00 3.83 -0.20
CA GLN A 30 -6.54 2.47 0.05
C GLN A 30 -7.60 1.61 0.77
N ARG A 31 -8.31 2.17 1.75
CA ARG A 31 -9.38 1.46 2.47
C ARG A 31 -10.66 1.35 1.65
N GLU A 32 -11.11 2.45 1.06
CA GLU A 32 -12.45 2.54 0.49
C GLU A 32 -12.50 2.12 -0.98
N THR A 33 -11.47 2.47 -1.77
CA THR A 33 -11.41 2.14 -3.19
C THR A 33 -10.69 0.82 -3.45
N HIS A 34 -9.61 0.56 -2.71
CA HIS A 34 -8.79 -0.63 -2.90
C HIS A 34 -9.08 -1.76 -1.91
N HIS A 35 -9.94 -1.52 -0.91
CA HIS A 35 -10.33 -2.50 0.11
C HIS A 35 -9.15 -3.19 0.80
N ILE A 36 -8.06 -2.45 1.01
CA ILE A 36 -6.86 -2.97 1.67
C ILE A 36 -7.15 -3.15 3.16
N LEU A 37 -6.97 -4.36 3.68
CA LEU A 37 -7.19 -4.69 5.10
C LEU A 37 -5.92 -5.22 5.76
N THR A 38 -5.17 -6.05 5.04
CA THR A 38 -4.01 -6.78 5.56
C THR A 38 -2.68 -6.22 5.05
N VAL A 39 -1.57 -6.66 5.66
CA VAL A 39 -0.22 -6.38 5.16
C VAL A 39 -0.07 -6.95 3.74
N ASP A 40 -0.61 -8.13 3.46
CA ASP A 40 -0.57 -8.74 2.13
C ASP A 40 -1.29 -7.91 1.07
N ASP A 41 -2.48 -7.39 1.39
CA ASP A 41 -3.21 -6.49 0.48
C ASP A 41 -2.37 -5.26 0.11
N MET A 42 -1.66 -4.71 1.09
CA MET A 42 -0.79 -3.55 0.87
C MET A 42 0.46 -3.92 0.05
N LEU A 43 1.07 -5.08 0.29
CA LEU A 43 2.17 -5.59 -0.53
C LEU A 43 1.73 -5.77 -1.99
N ASN A 44 0.62 -6.46 -2.21
CA ASN A 44 0.05 -6.69 -3.54
C ASN A 44 -0.30 -5.37 -4.23
N HIS A 45 -0.83 -4.39 -3.49
CA HIS A 45 -1.11 -3.06 -4.01
C HIS A 45 0.18 -2.34 -4.45
N THR A 46 1.20 -2.33 -3.60
CA THR A 46 2.46 -1.60 -3.85
C THR A 46 3.34 -2.26 -4.93
N ALA A 47 3.33 -3.59 -5.03
CA ALA A 47 4.06 -4.35 -6.04
C ALA A 47 3.68 -3.94 -7.48
N ARG A 48 2.43 -3.48 -7.70
CA ARG A 48 1.96 -2.99 -9.01
C ARG A 48 2.73 -1.77 -9.54
N LEU A 49 3.57 -1.11 -8.73
CA LEU A 49 4.51 -0.09 -9.20
C LEU A 49 5.63 -0.66 -10.08
N ARG A 50 6.01 -1.93 -9.86
CA ARG A 50 7.06 -2.63 -10.62
C ARG A 50 6.51 -3.40 -11.82
N ALA A 51 5.19 -3.38 -12.03
CA ALA A 51 4.57 -4.04 -13.17
C ALA A 51 5.06 -3.45 -14.50
N THR A 52 5.27 -4.30 -15.49
CA THR A 52 5.70 -3.90 -16.84
C THR A 52 4.80 -2.81 -17.41
N GLY A 53 5.40 -1.77 -17.98
CA GLY A 53 4.69 -0.62 -18.55
C GLY A 53 4.12 0.37 -17.52
N CYS A 54 4.28 0.11 -16.22
CA CYS A 54 3.99 1.11 -15.19
C CYS A 54 5.02 2.24 -15.27
N SER A 55 4.54 3.48 -15.27
CA SER A 55 5.36 4.69 -15.23
C SER A 55 4.92 5.54 -14.05
N LEU A 56 5.85 6.27 -13.42
CA LEU A 56 5.56 7.05 -12.21
C LEU A 56 4.75 8.34 -12.45
N ARG A 57 4.04 8.42 -13.58
CA ARG A 57 3.18 9.56 -13.97
C ARG A 57 1.74 9.35 -13.45
N LYS A 58 1.00 10.45 -13.22
CA LYS A 58 -0.42 10.39 -12.77
C LYS A 58 -1.31 9.64 -13.77
N ASN A 59 -1.08 9.87 -15.06
CA ASN A 59 -1.85 9.32 -16.18
C ASN A 59 -1.19 8.08 -16.81
N CYS A 60 -0.47 7.28 -16.01
CA CYS A 60 0.11 6.04 -16.50
C CYS A 60 -0.94 5.17 -17.23
N LYS A 61 -0.59 4.71 -18.44
CA LYS A 61 -1.49 3.99 -19.34
C LYS A 61 -1.51 2.48 -19.12
N CYS A 62 -0.73 1.94 -18.18
CA CYS A 62 -0.75 0.51 -17.90
C CYS A 62 -2.14 0.06 -17.40
N SER A 63 -2.47 -1.21 -17.65
CA SER A 63 -3.76 -1.82 -17.28
C SER A 63 -4.09 -1.60 -15.80
N ASN A 64 -3.14 -1.86 -14.90
CA ASN A 64 -3.31 -1.66 -13.46
C ASN A 64 -3.68 -0.23 -13.08
N CYS A 65 -3.05 0.79 -13.70
CA CYS A 65 -3.38 2.18 -13.42
C CYS A 65 -4.71 2.61 -14.05
N LYS A 66 -5.09 2.02 -15.20
CA LYS A 66 -6.39 2.28 -15.82
C LYS A 66 -7.51 1.73 -14.94
N LEU A 67 -7.42 0.46 -14.55
CA LEU A 67 -8.39 -0.20 -13.67
C LEU A 67 -8.52 0.51 -12.32
N ASP A 68 -7.40 0.91 -11.70
CA ASP A 68 -7.46 1.63 -10.43
C ASP A 68 -8.16 3.00 -10.57
N ARG A 69 -7.99 3.71 -11.70
CA ARG A 69 -8.72 4.97 -11.96
C ARG A 69 -10.21 4.72 -12.21
N GLU A 70 -10.56 3.66 -12.93
CA GLU A 70 -11.98 3.28 -13.17
C GLU A 70 -12.71 2.96 -11.87
N LYS A 71 -11.99 2.46 -10.85
CA LYS A 71 -12.52 2.26 -9.49
C LYS A 71 -12.60 3.54 -8.65
N GLY A 72 -12.08 4.66 -9.14
CA GLY A 72 -12.11 5.96 -8.45
C GLY A 72 -10.76 6.41 -7.85
N CYS A 73 -9.66 5.68 -8.04
CA CYS A 73 -8.34 6.14 -7.57
C CYS A 73 -7.81 7.29 -8.42
N GLU A 74 -7.75 8.50 -7.88
CA GLU A 74 -7.33 9.72 -8.60
C GLU A 74 -5.89 9.66 -9.15
N ASN A 75 -5.00 8.95 -8.44
CA ASN A 75 -3.60 8.83 -8.83
C ASN A 75 -3.00 7.51 -8.30
N PRO A 76 -3.10 6.41 -9.07
CA PRO A 76 -2.68 5.09 -8.63
C PRO A 76 -1.19 5.00 -8.26
N THR A 77 -0.32 5.78 -8.92
CA THR A 77 1.12 5.74 -8.62
C THR A 77 1.44 6.42 -7.30
N LYS A 78 0.82 7.57 -7.01
CA LYS A 78 0.95 8.22 -5.68
C LYS A 78 0.29 7.40 -4.58
N CYS A 79 -0.88 6.80 -4.85
CA CYS A 79 -1.58 5.92 -3.92
C CYS A 79 -0.68 4.75 -3.47
N ARG A 80 -0.06 4.05 -4.41
CA ARG A 80 0.89 2.95 -4.11
C ARG A 80 2.15 3.43 -3.42
N ARG A 81 2.74 4.56 -3.86
CA ARG A 81 3.92 5.13 -3.18
C ARG A 81 3.63 5.47 -1.72
N ASN A 82 2.43 5.97 -1.45
CA ASN A 82 1.99 6.20 -0.09
C ASN A 82 1.79 4.89 0.68
N GLY A 83 1.27 3.84 0.03
CA GLY A 83 1.22 2.49 0.59
C GLY A 83 2.59 1.92 1.00
N MET A 84 3.64 2.18 0.20
CA MET A 84 5.00 1.78 0.56
C MET A 84 5.46 2.45 1.85
N LYS A 85 5.20 3.75 2.04
CA LYS A 85 5.54 4.46 3.29
C LYS A 85 4.84 3.84 4.51
N LYS A 86 3.63 3.30 4.32
CA LYS A 86 2.89 2.62 5.38
C LYS A 86 3.52 1.27 5.74
N LEU A 87 4.04 0.53 4.75
CA LEU A 87 4.84 -0.68 4.98
C LEU A 87 6.18 -0.35 5.65
N ASP A 88 6.84 0.74 5.25
CA ASP A 88 8.14 1.16 5.83
C ASP A 88 8.02 1.58 7.30
N ASN A 89 6.79 1.88 7.75
CA ASN A 89 6.49 2.12 9.17
C ASN A 89 6.41 0.83 10.00
N LEU A 90 6.48 -0.36 9.41
CA LEU A 90 6.59 -1.60 10.17
C LEU A 90 8.01 -1.76 10.72
N THR A 91 8.11 -2.22 11.96
CA THR A 91 9.34 -2.71 12.59
C THR A 91 9.82 -3.98 11.89
N GLU A 92 11.11 -4.28 11.99
CA GLU A 92 11.71 -5.42 11.25
C GLU A 92 11.09 -6.77 11.63
N ALA A 93 10.79 -6.97 12.92
CA ALA A 93 10.12 -8.16 13.41
C ALA A 93 8.77 -8.42 12.73
N TRP A 94 8.10 -7.37 12.24
CA TRP A 94 6.76 -7.41 11.65
C TRP A 94 6.73 -7.12 10.16
N ASP A 95 7.87 -6.79 9.54
CA ASP A 95 7.95 -6.54 8.10
C ASP A 95 8.20 -7.87 7.35
N PRO A 96 7.21 -8.38 6.60
CA PRO A 96 7.37 -9.64 5.85
C PRO A 96 8.33 -9.52 4.66
N ARG A 97 8.79 -8.30 4.31
CA ARG A 97 9.80 -8.07 3.27
C ARG A 97 11.21 -8.37 3.78
N ILE A 98 11.37 -8.52 5.09
CA ILE A 98 12.63 -8.85 5.74
C ILE A 98 12.62 -10.34 6.03
N HIS A 99 13.43 -11.08 5.29
CA HIS A 99 13.74 -12.46 5.61
C HIS A 99 14.91 -12.45 6.60
N THR A 100 14.63 -12.70 7.88
CA THR A 100 15.68 -13.12 8.81
C THR A 100 16.11 -14.54 8.44
N PRO A 101 17.43 -14.83 8.39
CA PRO A 101 17.95 -16.18 8.17
C PRO A 101 17.40 -17.21 9.16
#